data_AF-A0A1I9L1P0-F1
#
_entry.id   AF-A0A1I9L1P0-F1
#
_cell.length_a   1.000
_cell.length_b   1.000
_cell.length_c   1.000
_cell.angle_alpha   90.00
_cell.angle_beta   90.00
_cell.angle_gamma   90.00
#
_symmetry.space_group_name_H-M   'P 1'
#
loop_
_entity.id
_entity.type
_entity.pdbx_description
1 polymer ?
#
loop_
_entity_poly.entity_id
_entity_poly.type
_entity_poly.pdbx_seq_one_letter_code
_entity_poly.pdbx_strand_id
1 'polypeptide(L)'
;VHAEASSPVSIILSGYIMKLGVLGVLRFGGGVFNSDALLSVVVWLCVFGLLFILSSYIECDAKRWLAMLSLFHILVAVLLLSYGGWGCDLISLLYCFGHGVAAASAFTVIWWGYSYINSRDWYMLSCVLGGVLGV
;
A
#
# COMPACT_ATOMS: atom_id res chain seq x y z
N VAL A 1 11.31 0.00 -6.72
CA VAL A 1 10.71 -0.82 -7.81
C VAL A 1 9.51 -0.16 -8.50
N HIS A 2 8.48 0.33 -7.79
CA HIS A 2 7.30 0.94 -8.43
C HIS A 2 7.62 2.15 -9.33
N ALA A 3 8.64 2.94 -9.02
CA ALA A 3 9.07 4.08 -9.84
C ALA A 3 9.63 3.67 -11.22
N GLU A 4 10.28 2.51 -11.29
CA GLU A 4 10.97 2.00 -12.47
C GLU A 4 10.14 0.97 -13.24
N ALA A 5 9.17 0.33 -12.57
CA ALA A 5 8.29 -0.64 -13.17
C ALA A 5 7.28 0.01 -14.13
N SER A 6 6.90 -0.75 -15.17
CA SER A 6 5.77 -0.39 -16.01
C SER A 6 4.49 -0.32 -15.18
N SER A 7 3.54 0.51 -15.61
CA SER A 7 2.27 0.69 -14.91
C SER A 7 1.47 -0.61 -14.69
N PRO A 8 1.31 -1.53 -15.66
CA PRO A 8 0.64 -2.81 -15.42
C PRO A 8 1.39 -3.68 -14.40
N VAL A 9 2.72 -3.69 -14.42
CA VAL A 9 3.51 -4.43 -13.41
C VAL A 9 3.31 -3.82 -12.02
N SER A 10 3.24 -2.49 -11.92
CA SER A 10 2.98 -1.79 -10.65
C SER A 10 1.60 -2.13 -10.07
N ILE A 11 0.57 -2.24 -10.92
CA ILE A 11 -0.78 -2.64 -10.52
C ILE A 11 -0.76 -4.06 -9.94
N ILE A 12 -0.13 -5.02 -10.63
CA ILE A 12 -0.05 -6.42 -10.16
C ILE A 12 0.82 -6.51 -8.89
N LEU A 13 1.92 -5.77 -8.83
CA LEU A 13 2.83 -5.78 -7.69
C LEU A 13 2.16 -5.28 -6.41
N SER A 14 1.54 -4.10 -6.46
CA SER A 14 0.86 -3.52 -5.30
C SER A 14 -0.47 -4.23 -5.00
N GLY A 15 -1.24 -4.57 -6.03
CA GLY A 15 -2.57 -5.19 -5.88
C GLY A 15 -2.51 -6.63 -5.38
N TYR A 16 -1.57 -7.44 -5.89
CA TYR A 16 -1.56 -8.89 -5.68
C TYR A 16 -0.32 -9.39 -4.93
N ILE A 17 0.89 -9.13 -5.43
CA ILE A 17 2.14 -9.71 -4.89
C ILE A 17 2.32 -9.35 -3.41
N MET A 18 2.10 -8.09 -3.08
CA MET A 18 2.17 -7.58 -1.72
C MET A 18 1.21 -8.30 -0.74
N LYS A 19 0.05 -8.76 -1.23
CA LYS A 19 -0.97 -9.46 -0.42
C LYS A 19 -0.64 -10.95 -0.25
N LEU A 20 0.02 -11.56 -1.23
CA LEU A 20 0.58 -12.90 -1.07
C LEU A 20 1.58 -12.98 0.08
N GLY A 21 2.33 -11.90 0.33
CA GLY A 21 3.21 -11.80 1.51
C GLY A 21 2.43 -11.96 2.81
N VAL A 22 1.33 -11.21 2.97
CA VAL A 22 0.47 -11.28 4.16
C VAL A 22 -0.21 -12.66 4.30
N LEU A 23 -0.69 -13.23 3.19
CA LEU A 23 -1.22 -14.61 3.16
C LEU A 23 -0.17 -15.66 3.56
N GLY A 24 1.09 -15.47 3.16
CA GLY A 24 2.20 -16.32 3.57
C GLY A 24 2.44 -16.24 5.08
N VAL A 25 2.42 -15.01 5.63
CA VAL A 25 2.52 -14.76 7.07
C VAL A 25 1.36 -15.41 7.83
N LEU A 26 0.13 -15.34 7.33
CA LEU A 26 -1.03 -16.05 7.93
C LEU A 26 -0.84 -17.57 7.94
N ARG A 27 -0.49 -18.16 6.80
CA ARG A 27 -0.44 -19.62 6.64
C ARG A 27 0.75 -20.27 7.33
N PHE A 28 1.92 -19.65 7.28
CA PHE A 28 3.16 -20.22 7.80
C PHE A 28 3.62 -19.57 9.11
N GLY A 29 3.13 -18.38 9.43
CA GLY A 29 3.51 -17.62 10.63
C GLY A 29 2.57 -17.77 11.83
N GLY A 30 1.46 -18.52 11.71
CA GLY A 30 0.47 -18.67 12.80
C GLY A 30 1.02 -19.21 14.13
N GLY A 31 2.14 -19.96 14.11
CA GLY A 31 2.84 -20.38 15.34
C GLY A 31 3.84 -19.35 15.88
N VAL A 32 4.28 -18.41 15.04
CA VAL A 32 5.39 -17.48 15.32
C VAL A 32 4.90 -16.25 16.11
N PHE A 33 3.65 -15.81 15.92
CA PHE A 33 3.09 -14.64 16.63
C PHE A 33 2.70 -14.88 18.10
N ASN A 34 2.82 -16.09 18.64
CA ASN A 34 2.51 -16.39 20.04
C ASN A 34 3.56 -15.86 21.05
N SER A 35 4.61 -15.19 20.59
CA SER A 35 5.61 -14.60 21.48
C SER A 35 5.38 -13.09 21.65
N ASP A 36 5.27 -12.64 22.89
CA ASP A 36 5.10 -11.22 23.25
C ASP A 36 6.20 -10.34 22.64
N ALA A 37 7.41 -10.89 22.50
CA ALA A 37 8.54 -10.24 21.85
C ALA A 37 8.24 -9.86 20.39
N LEU A 38 7.66 -10.77 19.60
CA LEU A 38 7.35 -10.50 18.19
C LEU A 38 6.21 -9.51 18.04
N LEU A 39 5.21 -9.56 18.92
CA LEU A 39 4.16 -8.54 18.96
C LEU A 39 4.78 -7.15 19.18
N SER A 40 5.69 -7.02 20.14
CA SER A 40 6.37 -5.74 20.42
C SER A 40 7.13 -5.20 19.20
N VAL A 41 7.81 -6.08 18.45
CA VAL A 41 8.54 -5.71 17.24
C VAL A 41 7.59 -5.22 16.15
N VAL A 42 6.46 -5.88 15.94
CA VAL A 42 5.44 -5.48 14.95
C VAL A 42 4.83 -4.12 15.29
N VAL A 43 4.57 -3.86 16.57
CA VAL A 43 4.07 -2.55 17.04
C VAL A 43 5.10 -1.45 16.73
N TRP A 44 6.37 -1.65 17.07
CA TRP A 44 7.43 -0.70 16.73
C TRP A 44 7.58 -0.48 15.23
N LEU A 45 7.51 -1.54 14.42
CA LEU A 45 7.53 -1.44 12.96
C LEU A 45 6.37 -0.57 12.43
N CYS A 46 5.18 -0.66 13.02
CA CYS A 46 4.06 0.20 12.65
C CYS A 46 4.27 1.66 13.05
N VAL A 47 4.89 1.91 14.20
CA VAL A 47 5.28 3.26 14.62
C VAL A 47 6.28 3.87 13.64
N PHE A 48 7.32 3.12 13.24
CA PHE A 48 8.23 3.55 12.17
C PHE A 48 7.52 3.68 10.81
N GLY A 49 6.48 2.87 10.59
CA GLY A 49 5.56 2.96 9.45
C GLY A 49 4.98 4.37 9.25
N LEU A 50 4.69 5.09 10.33
CA LEU A 50 4.16 6.46 10.25
C LEU A 50 5.14 7.44 9.58
N LEU A 51 6.45 7.19 9.69
CA LEU A 51 7.46 7.98 8.98
C LEU A 51 7.35 7.83 7.46
N PHE A 52 6.87 6.68 6.96
CA PHE A 52 6.63 6.50 5.52
C PHE A 52 5.46 7.34 5.03
N ILE A 53 4.42 7.55 5.85
CA ILE A 53 3.34 8.47 5.52
C ILE A 53 3.89 9.90 5.44
N LEU A 54 4.68 10.33 6.44
CA LEU A 54 5.30 11.66 6.44
C LEU A 54 6.20 11.85 5.23
N SER A 55 7.03 10.86 4.90
CA SER A 55 7.88 10.87 3.71
C SER A 55 7.05 10.93 2.43
N SER A 56 5.88 10.29 2.39
CA SER A 56 5.04 10.32 1.18
C SER A 56 4.56 11.73 0.86
N TYR A 57 4.24 12.57 1.85
CA TYR A 57 3.79 13.95 1.62
C TYR A 57 4.82 14.84 0.92
N ILE A 58 6.11 14.53 1.04
CA ILE A 58 7.20 15.31 0.46
C ILE A 58 7.45 14.88 -1.00
N GLU A 59 6.97 13.70 -1.39
CA GLU A 59 7.29 13.10 -2.67
C GLU A 59 6.43 13.67 -3.81
N CYS A 60 7.07 14.31 -4.78
CA CYS A 60 6.40 14.86 -5.96
C CYS A 60 6.07 13.81 -7.04
N ASP A 61 6.73 12.64 -7.01
CA ASP A 61 6.51 11.56 -7.97
C ASP A 61 5.26 10.74 -7.59
N ALA A 62 4.20 10.77 -8.42
CA ALA A 62 2.93 10.11 -8.10
C ALA A 62 3.06 8.60 -7.83
N LYS A 63 3.91 7.88 -8.59
CA LYS A 63 4.16 6.44 -8.39
C LYS A 63 4.91 6.16 -7.08
N ARG A 64 5.85 7.02 -6.70
CA ARG A 64 6.62 6.86 -5.45
C ARG A 64 5.76 7.20 -4.25
N TRP A 65 5.02 8.30 -4.33
CA TRP A 65 4.01 8.68 -3.35
C TRP A 65 3.07 7.51 -3.03
N LEU A 66 2.44 6.93 -4.07
CA LEU A 66 1.49 5.83 -3.89
C LEU A 66 2.16 4.57 -3.33
N ALA A 67 3.39 4.28 -3.75
CA ALA A 67 4.14 3.14 -3.23
C ALA A 67 4.44 3.28 -1.73
N MET A 68 4.89 4.45 -1.28
CA MET A 68 5.17 4.72 0.14
C MET A 68 3.90 4.65 0.99
N LEU A 69 2.78 5.19 0.47
CA LEU A 69 1.48 5.10 1.13
C LEU A 69 1.01 3.65 1.28
N SER A 70 1.20 2.83 0.24
CA SER A 70 0.77 1.42 0.24
C SER A 70 1.55 0.54 1.22
N LEU A 71 2.81 0.91 1.52
CA LEU A 71 3.65 0.20 2.48
C LEU A 71 3.10 0.34 3.91
N PHE A 72 2.70 1.55 4.30
CA PHE A 72 2.08 1.77 5.62
C PHE A 72 0.79 0.96 5.79
N HIS A 73 -0.07 0.93 4.76
CA HIS A 73 -1.31 0.16 4.83
C HIS A 73 -1.05 -1.33 5.03
N ILE A 74 0.01 -1.91 4.47
CA ILE A 74 0.35 -3.31 4.76
C ILE A 74 0.79 -3.52 6.20
N LEU A 75 1.57 -2.60 6.77
CA LEU A 75 1.99 -2.70 8.17
C LEU A 75 0.76 -2.72 9.10
N VAL A 76 -0.26 -1.91 8.81
CA VAL A 76 -1.53 -1.94 9.55
C VAL A 76 -2.21 -3.31 9.45
N ALA A 77 -2.23 -3.93 8.27
CA ALA A 77 -2.80 -5.26 8.10
C ALA A 77 -2.04 -6.33 8.90
N VAL A 78 -0.70 -6.26 8.90
CA VAL A 78 0.16 -7.16 9.68
C VAL A 78 -0.03 -6.95 11.18
N LEU A 79 -0.24 -5.73 11.64
CA LEU A 79 -0.54 -5.44 13.04
C LEU A 79 -1.88 -6.04 13.46
N LEU A 80 -2.93 -5.84 12.67
CA LEU A 80 -4.25 -6.45 12.93
C LEU A 80 -4.18 -7.97 13.03
N LEU A 81 -3.37 -8.58 12.16
CA LEU A 81 -3.09 -10.01 12.16
C LEU A 81 -2.35 -10.45 13.43
N SER A 82 -1.34 -9.69 13.87
CA SER A 82 -0.57 -10.05 15.06
C SER A 82 -1.38 -10.01 16.37
N TYR A 83 -2.44 -9.20 16.43
CA TYR A 83 -3.32 -9.16 17.59
C TYR A 83 -4.31 -10.34 17.66
N GLY A 84 -4.54 -11.06 16.55
CA GLY A 84 -5.00 -12.46 16.42
C GLY A 84 -6.27 -12.92 17.16
N GLY A 85 -6.89 -12.08 17.97
CA GLY A 85 -8.04 -12.44 18.81
C GLY A 85 -9.37 -12.04 18.18
N TRP A 86 -10.42 -12.82 18.48
CA TRP A 86 -11.83 -12.39 18.31
C TRP A 86 -12.24 -12.04 16.86
N GLY A 87 -11.63 -12.67 15.85
CA GLY A 87 -11.98 -12.45 14.44
C GLY A 87 -11.21 -11.32 13.75
N CYS A 88 -10.18 -10.76 14.39
CA CYS A 88 -9.28 -9.77 13.80
C CYS A 88 -8.59 -10.26 12.50
N ASP A 89 -8.42 -11.57 12.32
CA ASP A 89 -7.84 -12.16 11.10
C ASP A 89 -8.69 -11.86 9.86
N LEU A 90 -10.02 -12.01 9.98
CA LEU A 90 -10.95 -11.72 8.88
C LEU A 90 -10.95 -10.23 8.56
N ILE A 91 -10.88 -9.38 9.58
CA ILE A 91 -10.82 -7.92 9.44
C ILE A 91 -9.52 -7.51 8.74
N SER A 92 -8.38 -8.11 9.12
CA SER A 92 -7.09 -7.91 8.45
C SER A 92 -7.15 -8.30 6.97
N LEU A 93 -7.73 -9.47 6.66
CA LEU A 93 -7.90 -9.95 5.28
C LEU A 93 -8.79 -9.04 4.44
N LEU A 94 -9.94 -8.61 4.99
CA LEU A 94 -10.85 -7.67 4.32
C LEU A 94 -10.18 -6.32 4.09
N TYR A 95 -9.43 -5.82 5.07
CA TYR A 95 -8.65 -4.60 4.95
C TYR A 95 -7.56 -4.72 3.87
N CYS A 96 -6.82 -5.83 3.83
CA CYS A 96 -5.86 -6.14 2.78
C CYS A 96 -6.49 -6.17 1.38
N PHE A 97 -7.68 -6.78 1.27
CA PHE A 97 -8.43 -6.84 0.02
C PHE A 97 -8.85 -5.44 -0.45
N GLY A 98 -9.47 -4.65 0.44
CA GLY A 98 -9.86 -3.27 0.16
C GLY A 98 -8.67 -2.40 -0.26
N HIS A 99 -7.55 -2.51 0.44
CA HIS A 99 -6.31 -1.84 0.05
C HIS A 99 -5.77 -2.32 -1.30
N GLY A 100 -5.91 -3.61 -1.64
CA GLY A 100 -5.53 -4.15 -2.95
C GLY A 100 -6.32 -3.53 -4.09
N VAL A 101 -7.65 -3.47 -3.94
CA VAL A 101 -8.55 -2.85 -4.93
C VAL A 101 -8.24 -1.36 -5.06
N ALA A 102 -8.11 -0.64 -3.94
CA ALA A 102 -7.82 0.79 -3.93
C ALA A 102 -6.46 1.12 -4.58
N ALA A 103 -5.41 0.37 -4.25
CA ALA A 103 -4.09 0.57 -4.83
C ALA A 103 -4.08 0.27 -6.34
N ALA A 104 -4.75 -0.80 -6.76
CA ALA A 104 -4.88 -1.14 -8.18
C ALA A 104 -5.60 -0.03 -8.96
N SER A 105 -6.72 0.49 -8.43
CA SER A 105 -7.44 1.61 -9.05
C SER A 105 -6.63 2.91 -9.06
N ALA A 106 -5.86 3.18 -8.02
CA ALA A 106 -5.02 4.39 -8.00
C ALA A 106 -3.90 4.31 -9.04
N PHE A 107 -3.25 3.15 -9.19
CA PHE A 107 -2.23 2.96 -10.22
C PHE A 107 -2.81 3.00 -11.66
N THR A 108 -4.05 2.55 -11.89
CA THR A 108 -4.68 2.68 -13.21
C THR A 108 -5.00 4.14 -13.55
N VAL A 109 -5.49 4.94 -12.58
CA VAL A 109 -5.73 6.37 -12.78
C VAL A 109 -4.43 7.12 -13.08
N ILE A 110 -3.36 6.86 -12.30
CA ILE A 110 -2.04 7.46 -12.56
C ILE A 110 -1.53 7.06 -13.95
N TRP A 111 -1.75 5.81 -14.38
CA TRP A 111 -1.37 5.38 -15.72
C TRP A 111 -2.13 6.13 -16.80
N TRP A 112 -3.44 6.33 -16.63
CA TRP A 112 -4.24 7.07 -17.58
C TRP A 112 -3.76 8.52 -17.71
N GLY A 113 -3.53 9.21 -16.58
CA GLY A 113 -2.95 10.57 -16.60
C GLY A 113 -1.57 10.63 -17.24
N TYR A 114 -0.70 9.65 -16.95
CA TYR A 114 0.62 9.54 -17.58
C TYR A 114 0.53 9.40 -19.11
N SER A 115 -0.46 8.67 -19.63
CA SER A 115 -0.61 8.48 -21.08
C SER A 115 -0.93 9.77 -21.86
N TYR A 116 -1.49 10.78 -21.19
CA TYR A 116 -1.78 12.09 -21.81
C TYR A 116 -0.65 13.09 -21.68
N ILE A 117 0.05 13.11 -20.55
CA ILE A 117 1.03 14.17 -20.21
C ILE A 117 2.47 13.72 -20.48
N ASN A 118 2.72 12.41 -20.46
CA ASN A 118 4.06 11.82 -20.40
C ASN A 118 4.94 12.32 -19.23
N SER A 119 4.35 12.97 -18.22
CA SER A 119 5.01 13.32 -16.95
C SER A 119 4.41 12.53 -15.79
N ARG A 120 5.23 12.31 -14.76
CA ARG A 120 4.87 11.60 -13.52
C ARG A 120 4.73 12.54 -12.32
N ASP A 121 4.96 13.83 -12.55
CA ASP A 121 4.91 14.85 -11.51
C ASP A 121 3.46 15.04 -11.03
N TRP A 122 3.27 15.05 -9.71
CA TRP A 122 1.95 15.17 -9.12
C TRP A 122 1.27 16.49 -9.51
N TYR A 123 2.03 17.59 -9.61
CA TYR A 123 1.48 18.87 -10.02
C TYR A 123 0.82 18.78 -11.41
N MET A 124 1.54 18.25 -12.40
CA MET A 124 1.04 18.10 -13.76
C MET A 124 -0.15 17.13 -13.83
N LEU A 125 -0.06 16.00 -13.12
CA LEU A 125 -1.16 15.03 -13.01
C LEU A 125 -2.41 15.62 -12.37
N SER A 126 -2.26 16.45 -11.34
CA SER A 126 -3.38 17.11 -10.66
C SER A 126 -4.09 18.12 -11.57
N CYS A 127 -3.35 18.83 -12.42
CA CYS A 127 -3.93 19.74 -13.41
C CYS A 127 -4.80 19.01 -14.44
N VAL A 128 -4.38 17.82 -14.88
CA VAL A 128 -5.16 17.04 -15.87
C VAL A 128 -6.31 16.31 -15.21
N LEU A 129 -6.10 15.66 -14.07
CA LEU A 129 -7.19 14.98 -13.36
C LEU A 129 -8.24 15.99 -12.87
N GLY A 130 -7.81 17.15 -12.37
CA GLY A 130 -8.70 18.25 -11.98
C GLY A 130 -9.37 18.92 -13.17
N GLY A 131 -8.63 19.21 -14.24
CA GLY A 131 -9.16 19.82 -15.46
C GLY A 131 -10.11 18.91 -16.25
N VAL A 132 -9.91 17.58 -16.21
CA VAL A 132 -10.83 16.59 -16.80
C VAL A 132 -12.10 16.42 -15.96
N LEU A 133 -12.05 16.71 -14.64
CA LEU A 133 -13.20 16.65 -13.73
C LEU A 133 -13.94 17.98 -13.55
N GLY A 134 -13.48 19.07 -14.17
CA GLY A 134 -14.27 20.28 -14.44
C GLY A 134 -15.15 20.77 -13.30
N VAL A 135 -14.53 21.08 -12.16
CA VAL A 135 -15.00 22.14 -11.25
C VAL A 135 -14.02 23.30 -11.35
#